data_AF-B9G1J0-F1
#
_entry.id   AF-B9G1J0-F1
#
_cell.length_a   1.000
_cell.length_b   1.000
_cell.length_c   1.000
_cell.angle_alpha   90.00
_cell.angle_beta   90.00
_cell.angle_gamma   90.00
#
_symmetry.space_group_name_H-M   'P 1'
#
loop_
_entity.id
_entity.type
_entity.pdbx_description
1 polymer ?
#
loop_
_entity_poly.entity_id
_entity_poly.type
_entity_poly.pdbx_seq_one_letter_code
_entity_poly.pdbx_strand_id
1 'polypeptide(L)' 'MFEKLVGEAAKLARYNKKPTITSREIQTSVRLVLLGELAKHAVSEGAKAVTKFTSS' A
#
# COMPACT_ATOMS: atom_id res chain seq x y z
N MET A 1 -8.40 8.42 6.69
CA MET A 1 -8.02 7.42 5.66
C MET A 1 -6.59 6.90 5.87
N PHE A 2 -5.61 7.80 5.97
CA PHE A 2 -4.20 7.45 6.17
C PHE A 2 -3.96 6.48 7.35
N GLU A 3 -4.50 6.77 8.53
CA GLU A 3 -4.33 5.92 9.72
C GLU A 3 -4.82 4.48 9.52
N LYS A 4 -5.93 4.30 8.79
CA LYS A 4 -6.45 2.97 8.45
C LYS A 4 -5.48 2.21 7.55
N LEU A 5 -4.91 2.88 6.54
CA LEU A 5 -3.94 2.28 5.63
C LEU A 5 -2.64 1.89 6.33
N VAL A 6 -2.12 2.78 7.18
CA VAL A 6 -0.87 2.54 7.93
C VAL A 6 -1.09 1.45 8.97
N GLY A 7 -2.22 1.46 9.69
CA GLY A 7 -2.56 0.41 10.65
C GLY A 7 -2.61 -0.98 10.01
N GLU A 8 -3.27 -1.10 8.85
CA GLU A 8 -3.31 -2.36 8.10
C GLU A 8 -1.93 -2.75 7.53
N ALA A 9 -1.16 -1.80 6.99
CA ALA A 9 0.19 -2.08 6.50
C ALA A 9 1.15 -2.55 7.62
N ALA A 10 1.04 -1.95 8.82
CA ALA A 10 1.80 -2.35 9.98
C ALA A 10 1.41 -3.76 10.47
N LYS A 11 0.11 -4.09 10.48
CA LYS A 11 -0.35 -5.47 10.76
C LYS A 11 0.23 -6.45 9.75
N LEU A 12 0.20 -6.12 8.45
CA LEU A 12 0.76 -6.96 7.39
C LEU A 12 2.27 -7.17 7.54
N ALA A 13 3.03 -6.12 7.87
CA ALA A 13 4.46 -6.24 8.14
C ALA A 13 4.73 -7.16 9.34
N ARG A 14 3.95 -7.02 10.42
CA ARG A 14 4.03 -7.88 11.61
C ARG A 14 3.69 -9.34 11.29
N TYR A 15 2.62 -9.60 10.53
CA TYR A 15 2.25 -10.95 10.11
C TYR A 15 3.34 -11.61 9.27
N ASN A 16 4.00 -10.84 8.40
CA ASN A 16 5.09 -11.33 7.57
C ASN A 16 6.46 -11.34 8.29
N LYS A 17 6.51 -11.02 9.60
CA LYS A 17 7.74 -10.92 10.40
C LYS A 17 8.79 -10.00 9.78
N LYS A 18 8.35 -8.94 9.10
CA LYS A 18 9.23 -7.95 8.49
C LYS A 18 9.37 -6.73 9.40
N PRO A 19 10.59 -6.23 9.65
CA PRO A 19 10.79 -5.00 10.42
C PRO A 19 10.47 -3.74 9.60
N THR A 20 10.39 -3.86 8.28
CA THR A 20 10.23 -2.74 7.36
C THR A 20 8.90 -2.83 6.61
N ILE A 21 8.14 -1.74 6.63
CA ILE A 21 6.96 -1.56 5.79
C ILE A 21 7.45 -1.12 4.40
N THR A 22 7.13 -1.90 3.37
CA THR A 22 7.48 -1.59 1.98
C THR A 22 6.25 -1.12 1.20
N SER A 23 6.45 -0.64 -0.03
CA SER A 23 5.36 -0.32 -0.96
C SER A 23 4.39 -1.49 -1.16
N ARG A 24 4.84 -2.73 -0.98
CA ARG A 24 4.01 -3.94 -1.04
C ARG A 24 2.97 -3.98 0.08
N GLU A 25 3.36 -3.74 1.33
CA GLU A 25 2.42 -3.73 2.45
C GLU A 25 1.41 -2.59 2.32
N ILE A 26 1.84 -1.43 1.82
CA ILE A 26 0.94 -0.30 1.50
C ILE A 26 -0.03 -0.67 0.37
N GLN A 27 0.45 -1.27 -0.71
CA GLN A 27 -0.40 -1.70 -1.82
C GLN A 27 -1.46 -2.72 -1.36
N THR A 28 -1.07 -3.68 -0.53
CA THR A 28 -2.02 -4.64 0.05
C THR A 28 -2.98 -3.96 1.01
N SER A 29 -2.54 -3.02 1.85
CA SER A 29 -3.44 -2.30 2.75
C SER A 29 -4.46 -1.46 1.98
N VAL A 30 -4.07 -0.84 0.87
CA VAL A 30 -4.99 -0.13 -0.05
C VAL A 30 -6.07 -1.07 -0.58
N ARG A 31 -5.72 -2.30 -0.98
CA ARG A 31 -6.68 -3.30 -1.45
C ARG A 31 -7.64 -3.80 -0.36
N LEU A 32 -7.21 -3.76 0.91
CA LEU A 32 -8.04 -4.17 2.05
C LEU A 32 -8.99 -3.05 2.50
N VAL A 33 -8.55 -1.78 2.44
CA VAL A 33 -9.32 -0.63 2.94
C VAL A 33 -10.27 -0.04 1.89
N LEU A 34 -9.89 -0.06 0.61
CA LEU A 34 -10.71 0.45 -0.49
C LEU A 34 -11.47 -0.68 -1.20
N LEU A 35 -12.69 -0.40 -1.65
CA LEU A 35 -13.56 -1.36 -2.34
C LEU A 35 -13.56 -1.13 -3.86
N GLY A 36 -13.70 -2.23 -4.62
CA GLY A 36 -14.03 -2.20 -6.05
C GLY A 36 -13.03 -1.43 -6.93
N GLU A 37 -13.57 -0.63 -7.86
CA GLU A 37 -12.78 0.15 -8.82
C GLU A 37 -11.88 1.19 -8.18
N LEU A 38 -12.25 1.73 -7.00
CA LEU A 38 -11.43 2.72 -6.31
C LEU A 38 -10.08 2.12 -5.85
N ALA A 39 -10.08 0.86 -5.42
CA ALA A 39 -8.85 0.15 -5.05
C ALA A 39 -7.92 -0.05 -6.25
N LYS A 40 -8.48 -0.38 -7.43
CA LYS A 40 -7.70 -0.57 -8.67
C LYS A 40 -7.03 0.73 -9.11
N HIS A 41 -7.77 1.84 -9.12
CA HIS A 41 -7.23 3.15 -9.46
C HIS A 41 -6.16 3.60 -8.47
N ALA A 42 -6.41 3.49 -7.15
CA ALA A 42 -5.45 3.88 -6.13
C ALA A 42 -4.13 3.08 -6.20
N VAL A 43 -4.21 1.77 -6.45
CA VAL A 43 -3.02 0.93 -6.65
C VAL A 43 -2.27 1.32 -7.93
N SER A 44 -2.98 1.61 -9.02
CA SER A 44 -2.38 2.05 -10.29
C SER A 44 -1.65 3.37 -10.13
N GLU A 45 -2.28 4.37 -9.53
CA GLU A 45 -1.67 5.68 -9.28
C GLU A 45 -0.47 5.58 -8.32
N GLY A 46 -0.57 4.75 -7.27
CA GLY A 46 0.55 4.48 -6.37
C GLY A 46 1.74 3.84 -7.09
N ALA A 47 1.49 2.86 -7.97
CA ALA A 47 2.55 2.22 -8.75
C ALA A 47 3.21 3.20 -9.73
N LYS A 48 2.43 4.03 -10.44
CA LYS A 48 2.97 5.08 -11.31
C LYS A 48 3.86 6.05 -10.55
N ALA A 49 3.44 6.48 -9.36
CA ALA A 49 4.22 7.38 -8.52
C ALA A 49 5.56 6.75 -8.08
N VAL A 50 5.55 5.47 -7.68
CA VAL A 50 6.77 4.73 -7.32
C VAL A 50 7.70 4.62 -8.53
N THR A 51 7.18 4.24 -9.71
CA THR A 51 7.98 4.16 -10.94
C THR A 51 8.60 5.51 -11.30
N LYS A 52 7.83 6.60 -11.24
CA LYS A 52 8.33 7.95 -11.52
C LYS A 52 9.44 8.34 -10.54
N PHE A 53 9.28 8.01 -9.26
CA PHE A 53 10.28 8.26 -8.22
C PHE A 53 11.56 7.46 -8.47
N THR A 54 11.46 6.18 -8.85
CA THR A 54 12.64 5.34 -9.13
C THR A 54 13.36 5.69 -10.42
N SER A 55 12.67 6.32 -11.37
CA SER A 55 13.27 6.81 -12.62
C SER A 55 13.91 8.20 -12.48
N SER A 56 13.77 8.85 -11.32
CA SER A 56 14.42 10.13 -11.00
C SER A 56 15.72 9.87 -10.25
#